data_AF-A0A1Z7ZIZ3-F1
#
_entry.id   AF-A0A1Z7ZIZ3-F1
#
_cell.length_a   1.000
_cell.length_b   1.000
_cell.length_c   1.000
_cell.angle_alpha   90.00
_cell.angle_beta   90.00
_cell.angle_gamma   90.00
#
_symmetry.space_group_name_H-M   'P 1'
#
loop_
_entity.id
_entity.type
_entity.pdbx_description
1 polymer ?
#
loop_
_entity_poly.entity_id
_entity_poly.type
_entity_poly.pdbx_seq_one_letter_code
_entity_poly.pdbx_strand_id
1 'polypeptide(L)'
;MLVIPDIYYSKVYENHVLGAFNNLILTGLLVIILTGSFKVQQGIKHIIKEGFFNSTSELKFKHSGLIFIVFACCRFLYIIIVIREFKLSELINNSIMAFLVILVGIGLLIFSDFIKNGGVLKEENDLTI
;
A
#
# COMPACT_ATOMS: atom_id res chain seq x y z
N MET A 1 -5.09 -31.96 -25.28
CA MET A 1 -6.49 -31.51 -25.12
C MET A 1 -6.47 -30.34 -24.15
N LEU A 2 -6.55 -29.12 -24.67
CA LEU A 2 -6.50 -27.89 -23.88
C LEU A 2 -7.88 -27.71 -23.23
N VAL A 3 -7.99 -28.10 -21.97
CA VAL A 3 -9.22 -27.89 -21.18
C VAL A 3 -9.20 -26.43 -20.76
N ILE A 4 -10.01 -25.60 -21.42
CA ILE A 4 -10.28 -24.22 -21.02
C ILE A 4 -11.14 -24.30 -19.74
N PRO A 5 -10.63 -23.91 -18.56
CA PRO A 5 -11.34 -24.12 -17.28
C PRO A 5 -12.50 -23.15 -17.06
N ASP A 6 -12.63 -22.12 -17.89
CA ASP A 6 -13.42 -20.92 -17.56
C ASP A 6 -14.94 -21.04 -17.73
N ILE A 7 -15.45 -22.06 -18.44
CA ILE A 7 -16.89 -22.15 -18.72
C ILE A 7 -17.67 -22.87 -17.60
N TYR A 8 -17.02 -23.73 -16.81
CA TYR A 8 -17.70 -24.54 -15.78
C TYR A 8 -17.79 -23.87 -14.39
N TYR A 9 -17.03 -22.80 -14.13
CA TYR A 9 -17.00 -22.12 -12.83
C TYR A 9 -18.01 -20.97 -12.68
N SER A 10 -18.82 -20.67 -13.69
CA SER A 10 -19.78 -19.55 -13.65
C SER A 10 -20.77 -19.63 -12.48
N LYS A 11 -21.20 -20.84 -12.08
CA LYS A 11 -22.13 -21.05 -10.95
C LYS A 11 -21.55 -20.71 -9.58
N VAL A 12 -20.23 -20.72 -9.40
CA VAL A 12 -19.60 -20.35 -8.11
C VAL A 12 -19.64 -18.83 -7.89
N TYR A 13 -19.73 -18.06 -8.97
CA TYR A 13 -19.68 -16.60 -8.94
C TYR A 13 -21.05 -15.92 -8.97
N GLU A 14 -22.15 -16.66 -9.16
CA GLU A 14 -23.52 -16.10 -9.26
C GLU A 14 -24.00 -15.38 -7.99
N ASN A 15 -23.37 -15.65 -6.83
CA ASN A 15 -23.80 -15.10 -5.54
C ASN A 15 -22.96 -13.91 -5.02
N HIS A 16 -21.96 -13.45 -5.78
CA HIS A 16 -21.10 -12.32 -5.40
C HIS A 16 -21.34 -11.12 -6.31
N VAL A 17 -21.48 -9.91 -5.73
CA VAL A 17 -21.68 -8.61 -6.39
C VAL A 17 -20.64 -8.35 -7.50
N LEU A 18 -19.42 -8.86 -7.33
CA LEU A 18 -18.34 -8.71 -8.30
C LEU A 18 -18.02 -9.99 -9.10
N GLY A 19 -18.64 -11.13 -8.78
CA GLY A 19 -18.40 -12.40 -9.46
C GLY A 19 -16.92 -12.70 -9.70
N ALA A 20 -16.56 -13.06 -10.94
CA ALA A 20 -15.18 -13.37 -11.34
C ALA A 20 -14.21 -12.17 -11.23
N PHE A 21 -14.72 -10.92 -11.27
CA PHE A 21 -13.90 -9.72 -11.12
C PHE A 21 -13.38 -9.52 -9.70
N ASN A 22 -13.97 -10.19 -8.70
CA ASN A 22 -13.51 -10.10 -7.32
C ASN A 22 -12.04 -10.49 -7.18
N ASN A 23 -11.65 -11.61 -7.79
CA ASN A 23 -10.27 -12.09 -7.76
C ASN A 23 -9.30 -11.15 -8.47
N LEU A 24 -9.72 -10.53 -9.58
CA LEU A 24 -8.94 -9.51 -10.28
C LEU A 24 -8.70 -8.28 -9.40
N ILE A 25 -9.74 -7.78 -8.71
CA ILE A 25 -9.63 -6.62 -7.82
C ILE A 25 -8.72 -6.93 -6.62
N LEU A 26 -8.88 -8.09 -6.00
CA LEU A 26 -8.01 -8.52 -4.90
C LEU A 26 -6.55 -8.68 -5.33
N THR A 27 -6.32 -9.22 -6.53
CA THR A 27 -4.98 -9.32 -7.13
C THR A 27 -4.39 -7.94 -7.40
N GLY A 28 -5.19 -7.00 -7.91
CA GLY A 28 -4.77 -5.61 -8.10
C GLY A 28 -4.34 -4.94 -6.79
N LEU A 29 -5.14 -5.11 -5.73
CA LEU A 29 -4.81 -4.61 -4.39
C LEU A 29 -3.50 -5.23 -3.85
N LEU A 30 -3.30 -6.53 -4.08
CA LEU A 30 -2.04 -7.21 -3.72
C LEU A 30 -0.83 -6.62 -4.47
N VAL A 31 -0.95 -6.34 -5.77
CA VAL A 31 0.14 -5.72 -6.54
C VAL A 31 0.48 -4.34 -6.01
N ILE A 32 -0.53 -3.53 -5.63
CA ILE A 32 -0.31 -2.20 -5.06
C ILE A 32 0.45 -2.30 -3.73
N ILE A 33 0.03 -3.19 -2.81
CA ILE A 33 0.67 -3.30 -1.49
C ILE A 33 2.11 -3.86 -1.57
N LEU A 34 2.36 -4.79 -2.50
CA LEU A 34 3.71 -5.28 -2.80
C LEU A 34 4.59 -4.16 -3.38
N THR A 35 4.04 -3.32 -4.25
CA THR A 35 4.77 -2.18 -4.82
C THR A 35 5.16 -1.18 -3.75
N GLY A 36 4.26 -0.85 -2.81
CA GLY A 36 4.57 0.00 -1.65
C GLY A 36 5.67 -0.61 -0.79
N SER A 37 5.51 -1.88 -0.42
CA SER A 37 6.51 -2.62 0.38
C SER A 37 7.90 -2.65 -0.27
N PHE A 38 7.96 -2.85 -1.59
CA PHE A 38 9.21 -2.82 -2.33
C PHE A 38 9.89 -1.44 -2.29
N LYS A 39 9.11 -0.34 -2.33
CA LYS A 39 9.65 1.02 -2.17
C LYS A 39 10.19 1.25 -0.75
N VAL A 40 9.53 0.77 0.30
CA VAL A 40 10.08 0.79 1.67
C VAL A 40 11.42 0.06 1.73
N GLN A 41 11.49 -1.15 1.17
CA GLN A 41 12.75 -1.92 1.14
C GLN A 41 13.86 -1.15 0.41
N GLN A 42 13.53 -0.50 -0.71
CA GLN A 42 14.49 0.38 -1.40
C GLN A 42 14.94 1.56 -0.54
N GLY A 43 14.02 2.20 0.20
CA GLY A 43 14.35 3.31 1.10
C GLY A 43 15.31 2.88 2.21
N ILE A 44 15.03 1.74 2.86
CA ILE A 44 15.90 1.16 3.90
C ILE A 44 17.28 0.82 3.32
N LYS A 45 17.34 0.23 2.12
CA LYS A 45 18.62 -0.08 1.46
C LYS A 45 19.50 1.16 1.25
N HIS A 46 18.90 2.30 0.87
CA HIS A 46 19.66 3.55 0.72
C HIS A 46 20.08 4.12 2.07
N ILE A 47 19.26 4.00 3.12
CA ILE A 47 19.68 4.36 4.49
C ILE A 47 20.92 3.58 4.92
N ILE A 48 20.94 2.27 4.68
CA ILE A 48 22.08 1.42 5.05
C ILE A 48 23.35 1.79 4.27
N LYS A 49 23.21 2.15 2.99
CA LYS A 49 24.36 2.40 2.10
C LYS A 49 24.90 3.83 2.20
N GLU A 50 24.03 4.81 2.34
CA GLU A 50 24.33 6.24 2.14
C GLU A 50 24.04 7.07 3.40
N GLY A 51 23.56 6.43 4.47
CA GLY A 51 23.19 7.08 5.73
C GLY A 51 21.71 7.49 5.79
N PHE A 52 21.26 7.81 7.00
CA PHE A 52 19.84 8.08 7.29
C PHE A 52 19.29 9.31 6.55
N PHE A 53 20.03 10.42 6.58
CA PHE A 53 19.64 11.69 5.96
C PHE A 53 20.07 11.74 4.48
N ASN A 54 19.25 11.17 3.60
CA ASN A 54 19.53 11.08 2.16
C ASN A 54 18.25 11.35 1.34
N SER A 55 18.36 12.12 0.26
CA SER A 55 17.22 12.51 -0.61
C SER A 55 16.58 11.32 -1.35
N THR A 56 17.35 10.27 -1.63
CA THR A 56 16.86 9.03 -2.25
C THR A 56 15.99 8.26 -1.27
N SER A 57 16.41 8.09 -0.02
CA SER A 57 15.59 7.40 0.98
C SER A 57 14.31 8.18 1.28
N GLU A 58 14.40 9.51 1.44
CA GLU A 58 13.26 10.44 1.53
C GLU A 58 12.23 10.12 0.43
N LEU A 59 12.64 10.21 -0.84
CA LEU A 59 11.72 10.04 -1.97
C LEU A 59 11.07 8.65 -1.98
N LYS A 60 11.81 7.60 -1.60
CA LYS A 60 11.27 6.23 -1.55
C LYS A 60 10.22 6.08 -0.45
N PHE A 61 10.46 6.64 0.73
CA PHE A 61 9.49 6.61 1.83
C PHE A 61 8.26 7.46 1.54
N LYS A 62 8.44 8.66 0.95
CA LYS A 62 7.33 9.50 0.48
C LYS A 62 6.43 8.75 -0.50
N HIS A 63 7.02 8.17 -1.55
CA HIS A 63 6.28 7.41 -2.55
C HIS A 63 5.59 6.19 -1.95
N SER A 64 6.26 5.47 -1.05
CA SER A 64 5.61 4.34 -0.39
C SER A 64 4.44 4.77 0.49
N GLY A 65 4.56 5.88 1.22
CA GLY A 65 3.48 6.43 2.03
C GLY A 65 2.24 6.73 1.18
N LEU A 66 2.45 7.40 0.04
CA LEU A 66 1.39 7.67 -0.93
C LEU A 66 0.77 6.39 -1.50
N ILE A 67 1.57 5.38 -1.85
CA ILE A 67 1.06 4.09 -2.36
C ILE A 67 0.16 3.39 -1.32
N PHE A 68 0.54 3.39 -0.04
CA PHE A 68 -0.29 2.80 1.02
C PHE A 68 -1.59 3.58 1.24
N ILE A 69 -1.56 4.92 1.13
CA ILE A 69 -2.78 5.74 1.19
C ILE A 69 -3.71 5.39 0.01
N VAL A 70 -3.17 5.32 -1.21
CA VAL A 70 -3.93 4.92 -2.41
C VAL A 70 -4.52 3.52 -2.25
N PHE A 71 -3.73 2.55 -1.78
CA PHE A 71 -4.20 1.20 -1.46
C PHE A 71 -5.38 1.25 -0.50
N ALA A 72 -5.27 2.00 0.59
CA ALA A 72 -6.32 2.07 1.59
C ALA A 72 -7.59 2.72 1.03
N CYS A 73 -7.49 3.78 0.23
CA CYS A 73 -8.64 4.38 -0.47
C CYS A 73 -9.31 3.35 -1.40
N CYS A 74 -8.54 2.63 -2.22
CA CYS A 74 -9.08 1.57 -3.07
C CYS A 74 -9.73 0.44 -2.25
N ARG A 75 -9.13 0.08 -1.11
CA ARG A 75 -9.69 -0.92 -0.19
C ARG A 75 -11.00 -0.46 0.44
N PHE A 76 -11.11 0.80 0.84
CA PHE A 76 -12.35 1.39 1.35
C PHE A 76 -13.46 1.37 0.28
N LEU A 77 -13.12 1.77 -0.95
CA LEU A 77 -14.07 1.69 -2.08
C LEU A 77 -14.54 0.25 -2.32
N TYR A 78 -13.61 -0.70 -2.30
CA TYR A 78 -13.96 -2.12 -2.40
C TYR A 78 -14.91 -2.56 -1.27
N ILE A 79 -14.62 -2.22 -0.02
CA ILE A 79 -15.48 -2.55 1.13
C ILE A 79 -16.90 -1.99 0.94
N ILE A 80 -17.03 -0.75 0.47
CA ILE A 80 -18.34 -0.12 0.22
C ILE A 80 -19.13 -0.90 -0.86
N ILE A 81 -18.46 -1.31 -1.93
CA ILE A 81 -19.09 -2.05 -3.04
C ILE A 81 -19.63 -3.41 -2.57
N VAL A 82 -18.85 -4.15 -1.77
CA VAL A 82 -19.20 -5.51 -1.34
C VAL A 82 -19.80 -5.57 0.07
N ILE A 83 -20.18 -4.44 0.66
CA ILE A 83 -20.59 -4.35 2.07
C ILE A 83 -21.75 -5.29 2.43
N ARG A 84 -22.66 -5.54 1.47
CA ARG A 84 -23.83 -6.41 1.65
C ARG A 84 -23.47 -7.90 1.75
N GLU A 85 -22.27 -8.27 1.32
CA GLU A 85 -21.77 -9.65 1.40
C GLU A 85 -21.06 -9.94 2.72
N PHE A 86 -20.60 -8.90 3.43
CA PHE A 86 -19.84 -9.09 4.66
C PHE A 86 -20.72 -9.29 5.88
N LYS A 87 -20.31 -10.23 6.72
CA LYS A 87 -20.77 -10.25 8.13
C LYS A 87 -20.20 -9.04 8.87
N LEU A 88 -20.86 -8.63 9.95
CA LEU A 88 -20.41 -7.48 10.75
C LEU A 88 -18.95 -7.64 11.24
N SER A 89 -18.55 -8.84 11.66
CA SER A 89 -17.17 -9.12 12.08
C SER A 89 -16.15 -8.95 10.95
N GLU A 90 -16.50 -9.41 9.74
CA GLU A 90 -15.66 -9.25 8.56
C GLU A 90 -15.55 -7.79 8.14
N LEU A 91 -16.66 -7.04 8.19
CA LEU A 91 -16.65 -5.61 7.91
C LEU A 91 -15.76 -4.83 8.88
N ILE A 92 -15.85 -5.13 10.18
CA ILE A 92 -15.01 -4.52 11.22
C ILE A 92 -13.53 -4.84 10.96
N ASN A 93 -13.19 -6.11 10.75
CA ASN A 93 -11.81 -6.52 10.50
C ASN A 93 -11.22 -5.86 9.24
N ASN A 94 -11.99 -5.81 8.15
CA ASN A 94 -11.57 -5.15 6.92
C ASN A 94 -11.37 -3.63 7.10
N SER A 95 -12.23 -2.99 7.89
CA SER A 95 -12.14 -1.56 8.18
C SER A 95 -10.93 -1.24 9.06
N ILE A 96 -10.66 -2.05 10.09
CA ILE A 96 -9.46 -1.93 10.93
C ILE A 96 -8.20 -2.09 10.08
N MET A 97 -8.15 -3.10 9.20
CA MET A 97 -7.01 -3.31 8.31
C MET A 97 -6.79 -2.12 7.39
N ALA A 98 -7.83 -1.58 6.76
CA ALA A 98 -7.73 -0.40 5.91
C ALA A 98 -7.22 0.82 6.70
N PHE A 99 -7.70 1.02 7.92
CA PHE A 99 -7.24 2.09 8.80
C PHE A 99 -5.77 1.93 9.21
N LEU A 100 -5.32 0.73 9.57
CA LEU A 100 -3.92 0.46 9.89
C LEU A 100 -3.00 0.78 8.71
N VAL A 101 -3.41 0.44 7.48
CA VAL A 101 -2.61 0.75 6.29
C VAL A 101 -2.54 2.27 6.04
N ILE A 102 -3.60 3.03 6.35
CA ILE A 102 -3.53 4.50 6.33
C ILE A 102 -2.51 5.00 7.34
N LEU A 103 -2.53 4.50 8.58
CA LEU A 103 -1.58 4.92 9.61
C LEU A 103 -0.13 4.63 9.19
N VAL A 104 0.13 3.47 8.58
CA VAL A 104 1.44 3.15 8.01
C VAL A 104 1.80 4.14 6.90
N GLY A 105 0.87 4.44 5.99
CA GLY A 105 1.08 5.41 4.92
C GLY A 105 1.46 6.80 5.45
N ILE A 106 0.70 7.32 6.42
CA ILE A 106 0.96 8.60 7.09
C ILE A 106 2.29 8.56 7.83
N GLY A 107 2.58 7.48 8.57
CA GLY A 107 3.83 7.30 9.29
C GLY A 107 5.05 7.38 8.36
N LEU A 108 4.96 6.82 7.16
CA LEU A 108 6.03 6.91 6.15
C LEU A 108 6.17 8.31 5.54
N LEU A 109 5.08 9.07 5.39
CA LEU A 109 5.14 10.46 4.96
C LEU A 109 5.84 11.33 6.02
N ILE A 110 5.44 11.19 7.29
CA ILE A 110 6.07 11.87 8.42
C ILE A 110 7.56 11.51 8.48
N PHE A 111 7.88 10.22 8.36
CA PHE A 111 9.25 9.74 8.34
C PHE A 111 10.07 10.34 7.20
N SER A 112 9.49 10.48 6.01
CA SER A 112 10.11 11.19 4.88
C SER A 112 10.40 12.65 5.21
N ASP A 113 9.47 13.35 5.83
CA ASP A 113 9.67 14.77 6.21
C ASP A 113 10.78 14.93 7.25
N PHE A 114 10.90 13.98 8.19
CA PHE A 114 12.04 13.93 9.12
C PHE A 114 13.38 13.75 8.43
N ILE A 115 13.47 12.84 7.44
CA ILE A 115 14.70 12.63 6.66
C ILE A 115 15.07 13.92 5.92
N LYS A 116 14.09 14.57 5.28
CA LYS A 116 14.30 15.80 4.53
C LYS A 116 14.84 16.92 5.42
N ASN A 117 14.17 17.20 6.53
CA ASN A 117 14.54 18.29 7.43
C ASN A 117 15.91 18.04 8.08
N GLY A 118 16.20 16.80 8.48
CA GLY A 118 17.53 16.46 8.99
C GLY A 118 18.63 16.49 7.94
N GLY A 119 18.31 16.21 6.66
CA GLY A 119 19.22 16.39 5.54
C GLY A 119 19.63 17.85 5.34
N VAL A 120 18.67 18.76 5.37
CA VAL A 120 18.93 20.22 5.26
C VAL A 120 19.84 20.70 6.40
N LEU A 121 19.55 20.31 7.64
CA LEU A 121 20.36 20.70 8.80
C LEU A 121 21.81 20.17 8.70
N LYS A 122 21.98 18.96 8.15
CA LYS A 122 23.31 18.38 7.94
C LYS A 122 24.09 19.17 6.88
N GLU A 123 23.44 19.52 5.77
CA GLU A 123 24.05 20.29 4.69
C GLU A 123 24.47 21.70 5.17
N GLU A 124 23.61 22.39 5.93
CA GLU A 124 23.94 23.69 6.52
C GLU A 124 25.14 23.61 7.47
N ASN A 125 25.22 22.55 8.29
CA ASN A 125 26.34 22.34 9.21
C ASN A 125 27.65 22.03 8.46
N ASP A 126 27.58 21.21 7.40
CA ASP A 126 28.74 20.85 6.58
C ASP A 126 29.27 22.03 5.74
N LEU A 127 28.45 23.07 5.50
CA LEU A 127 28.86 24.32 4.82
C LEU A 127 29.46 25.37 5.76
N THR A 128 29.25 25.25 7.07
CA THR A 128 29.64 26.26 8.06
C THR A 128 30.97 25.94 8.78
N ILE A 129 31.37 24.66 8.80
CA ILE A 129 32.61 24.17 9.43
C ILE A 129 33.65 23.88 8.35
#